data_AF-A0ABD1E326-F1
#
_entry.id   AF-A0ABD1E326-F1
#
_cell.length_a   1.000
_cell.length_b   1.000
_cell.length_c   1.000
_cell.angle_alpha   90.00
_cell.angle_beta   90.00
_cell.angle_gamma   90.00
#
_symmetry.space_group_name_H-M   'P 1'
#
loop_
_entity.id
_entity.type
_entity.pdbx_description
1 polymer ?
#
loop_
_entity_poly.entity_id
_entity_poly.type
_entity_poly.pdbx_seq_one_letter_code
_entity_poly.pdbx_strand_id
1 'polypeptide(L)'
;MSRGALPTLYIWGKLITFPNFYPLLCLLRSIMVRNYKRKTIPISEKKIKAAVHAVRINKMPVKTAADKFGVPRGTLVSWLKRTTMEQTEKNALPTLVRGKKKVFTSEAESILMEYVQTCNDMYYGVSAKQLRILA
;
A
#
# COMPACT_ATOMS: atom_id res chain seq x y z
N MET A 1 -26.88 -46.05 -26.79
CA MET A 1 -26.54 -44.61 -26.83
C MET A 1 -25.18 -44.41 -26.17
N SER A 2 -24.31 -43.64 -26.83
CA SER A 2 -22.89 -43.47 -26.48
C SER A 2 -22.62 -42.77 -25.14
N ARG A 3 -21.49 -43.21 -24.56
CA ARG A 3 -20.66 -42.77 -23.43
C ARG A 3 -20.82 -41.31 -22.97
N GLY A 4 -20.98 -41.11 -21.65
CA GLY A 4 -20.61 -39.88 -20.95
C GLY A 4 -19.37 -40.14 -20.09
N ALA A 5 -18.18 -40.13 -20.68
CA ALA A 5 -16.93 -40.22 -19.94
C ALA A 5 -16.65 -38.88 -19.25
N LEU A 6 -16.43 -38.90 -17.93
CA LEU A 6 -16.00 -37.72 -17.17
C LEU A 6 -14.59 -37.28 -17.65
N PRO A 7 -14.32 -35.97 -17.80
CA PRO A 7 -13.00 -35.50 -18.17
C PRO A 7 -12.01 -35.75 -17.01
N THR A 8 -11.22 -36.81 -17.12
CA THR A 8 -10.10 -37.10 -16.21
C THR A 8 -8.90 -36.26 -16.62
N LEU A 9 -8.43 -35.39 -15.74
CA LEU A 9 -7.16 -34.68 -15.89
C LEU A 9 -6.11 -35.32 -14.99
N TYR A 10 -4.99 -35.72 -15.60
CA TYR A 10 -3.81 -36.23 -14.91
C TYR A 10 -2.86 -35.07 -14.63
N ILE A 11 -2.59 -34.79 -13.35
CA ILE A 11 -1.51 -33.90 -12.93
C ILE A 11 -0.71 -34.64 -11.86
N TRP A 12 0.60 -34.80 -12.08
CA TRP A 12 1.54 -35.41 -11.12
C TRP A 12 1.11 -36.81 -10.60
N GLY A 13 0.61 -37.66 -11.50
CA GLY A 13 0.45 -39.10 -11.21
C GLY A 13 -0.67 -39.49 -10.24
N LYS A 14 -1.59 -38.59 -9.86
CA LYS A 14 -2.79 -38.94 -9.08
C LYS A 14 -4.07 -38.62 -9.84
N LEU A 15 -5.03 -39.55 -9.80
CA LEU A 15 -6.38 -39.37 -10.32
C LEU A 15 -7.20 -38.53 -9.32
N ILE A 16 -7.67 -37.36 -9.72
CA ILE A 16 -8.52 -36.50 -8.88
C ILE A 16 -9.88 -36.37 -9.56
N THR A 17 -10.93 -36.92 -8.94
CA THR A 17 -12.32 -36.74 -9.34
C THR A 17 -12.91 -35.56 -8.58
N PHE A 18 -13.31 -34.50 -9.27
CA PHE A 18 -13.90 -33.30 -8.67
C PHE A 18 -15.44 -33.40 -8.71
N PRO A 19 -16.14 -33.62 -7.57
CA PRO A 19 -17.57 -33.35 -7.51
C PRO A 19 -17.77 -31.85 -7.28
N ASN A 20 -18.59 -31.23 -8.14
CA ASN A 20 -19.20 -29.91 -7.99
C ASN A 20 -18.31 -28.64 -8.11
N PHE A 21 -18.48 -27.97 -9.26
CA PHE A 21 -18.68 -26.53 -9.45
C PHE A 21 -17.87 -25.54 -8.56
N TYR A 22 -16.72 -25.10 -9.10
CA TYR A 22 -15.90 -23.88 -8.89
C TYR A 22 -16.25 -22.85 -7.78
N PRO A 23 -15.26 -22.21 -7.12
CA PRO A 23 -14.13 -21.57 -7.82
C PRO A 23 -12.76 -21.71 -7.12
N LEU A 24 -11.96 -22.68 -7.56
CA LEU A 24 -10.52 -22.76 -7.26
C LEU A 24 -9.67 -21.74 -8.04
N LEU A 25 -10.26 -20.93 -8.93
CA LEU A 25 -9.55 -19.92 -9.72
C LEU A 25 -9.15 -18.66 -8.94
N CYS A 26 -9.67 -18.44 -7.73
CA CYS A 26 -9.30 -17.25 -6.93
C CYS A 26 -8.06 -17.45 -6.05
N LEU A 27 -7.72 -18.69 -5.65
CA LEU A 27 -6.62 -18.95 -4.72
C LEU A 27 -5.24 -19.13 -5.37
N LEU A 28 -5.16 -19.18 -6.72
CA LEU A 28 -3.90 -19.21 -7.46
C LEU A 28 -3.40 -17.82 -7.90
N ARG A 29 -4.12 -16.73 -7.53
CA ARG A 29 -3.78 -15.35 -7.94
C ARG A 29 -2.56 -14.77 -7.20
N SER A 30 -2.09 -15.43 -6.14
CA SER A 30 -1.01 -14.97 -5.26
C SER A 30 0.34 -15.67 -5.49
N ILE A 31 0.43 -16.67 -6.37
CA ILE A 31 1.66 -17.49 -6.49
C ILE A 31 2.65 -16.96 -7.55
N MET A 32 2.21 -16.07 -8.44
CA MET A 32 3.14 -15.35 -9.31
C MET A 32 3.83 -14.21 -8.54
N VAL A 33 4.87 -14.54 -7.78
CA VAL A 33 5.80 -13.54 -7.26
C VAL A 33 6.62 -13.03 -8.45
N ARG A 34 6.42 -11.77 -8.83
CA ARG A 34 7.17 -11.13 -9.92
C ARG A 34 8.68 -11.18 -9.59
N ASN A 35 9.45 -12.01 -10.29
CA ASN A 35 10.92 -12.02 -10.19
C ASN A 35 11.52 -10.86 -11.00
N TYR A 36 11.11 -9.63 -10.66
CA TYR A 36 11.60 -8.43 -11.33
C TYR A 36 12.97 -8.04 -10.77
N LYS A 37 14.00 -8.19 -11.60
CA LYS A 37 15.32 -7.61 -11.35
C LYS A 37 15.38 -6.20 -11.94
N ARG A 38 15.80 -5.23 -11.14
CA ARG A 38 15.89 -3.84 -11.57
C ARG A 38 16.95 -3.68 -12.67
N LYS A 39 16.63 -2.95 -13.74
CA LYS A 39 17.54 -2.67 -14.86
C LYS A 39 18.67 -1.70 -14.51
N THR A 40 18.49 -0.88 -13.48
CA THR A 40 19.41 0.20 -13.09
C THR A 40 20.10 -0.10 -11.76
N ILE A 41 21.38 0.28 -11.68
CA ILE A 41 22.17 0.18 -10.45
C ILE A 41 21.61 1.18 -9.43
N PRO A 42 21.34 0.76 -8.18
CA PRO A 42 20.90 1.68 -7.14
C PRO A 42 22.00 2.71 -6.86
N ILE A 43 21.61 3.99 -6.88
CA ILE A 43 22.52 5.11 -6.59
C ILE A 43 22.66 5.23 -5.08
N SER A 44 23.88 5.47 -4.60
CA SER A 44 24.13 5.65 -3.18
C SER A 44 23.45 6.91 -2.63
N GLU A 45 22.78 6.76 -1.50
CA GLU A 45 22.06 7.87 -0.86
C GLU A 45 22.98 9.05 -0.52
N LYS A 46 24.24 8.77 -0.16
CA LYS A 46 25.25 9.78 0.14
C LYS A 46 25.47 10.74 -1.04
N LYS A 47 25.55 10.22 -2.28
CA LYS A 47 25.71 11.04 -3.49
C LYS A 47 24.48 11.92 -3.74
N ILE A 48 23.29 11.38 -3.51
CA ILE A 48 22.04 12.13 -3.68
C ILE A 48 21.96 13.27 -2.67
N LYS A 49 22.26 13.01 -1.39
CA LYS A 49 22.27 14.04 -0.33
C LYS A 49 23.29 15.13 -0.62
N ALA A 50 24.50 14.77 -1.06
CA ALA A 50 25.53 15.73 -1.46
C ALA A 50 25.08 16.60 -2.65
N ALA A 51 24.44 16.00 -3.65
CA ALA A 51 23.90 16.74 -4.80
C ALA A 51 22.79 17.72 -4.40
N VAL A 52 21.86 17.30 -3.53
CA VAL A 52 20.79 18.17 -3.01
C VAL A 52 21.37 19.35 -2.23
N HIS A 53 22.36 19.08 -1.37
CA HIS A 53 23.07 20.10 -0.60
C HIS A 53 23.74 21.12 -1.53
N ALA A 54 24.43 20.67 -2.57
CA ALA A 54 25.11 21.54 -3.52
C ALA A 54 24.14 22.40 -4.34
N VAL A 55 22.95 21.89 -4.68
CA VAL A 55 21.91 22.70 -5.36
C VAL A 55 21.35 23.77 -4.42
N ARG A 56 21.09 23.43 -3.16
CA ARG A 56 20.42 24.36 -2.22
C ARG A 56 21.35 25.41 -1.63
N ILE A 57 22.55 25.01 -1.19
CA ILE A 57 23.49 25.90 -0.49
C ILE A 57 24.39 26.62 -1.49
N ASN A 58 24.99 25.88 -2.42
CA ASN A 58 25.91 26.47 -3.40
C ASN A 58 25.16 27.08 -4.61
N LYS A 59 23.82 27.08 -4.62
CA LYS A 59 22.95 27.58 -5.70
C LYS A 59 23.34 27.07 -7.10
N MET A 60 23.90 25.87 -7.21
CA MET A 60 24.28 25.30 -8.50
C MET A 60 23.04 24.87 -9.30
N PRO A 61 23.05 25.02 -10.63
CA PRO A 61 21.97 24.52 -11.47
C PRO A 61 21.88 23.00 -11.40
N VAL A 62 20.64 22.48 -11.45
CA VAL A 62 20.32 21.06 -11.26
C VAL A 62 21.06 20.15 -12.25
N LYS A 63 21.23 20.61 -13.50
CA LYS A 63 21.95 19.87 -14.54
C LYS A 63 23.42 19.68 -14.16
N THR A 64 24.10 20.75 -13.80
CA THR A 64 25.52 20.72 -13.41
C THR A 64 25.74 19.91 -12.13
N ALA A 65 24.81 19.96 -11.17
CA ALA A 65 24.87 19.11 -9.98
C ALA A 65 24.68 17.62 -10.34
N ALA A 66 23.72 17.30 -11.20
CA ALA A 66 23.48 15.94 -11.68
C ALA A 66 24.74 15.34 -12.34
N ASP A 67 25.40 16.11 -13.20
CA ASP A 67 26.60 15.70 -13.91
C ASP A 67 27.78 15.51 -12.95
N LYS A 68 28.00 16.43 -11.99
CA LYS A 68 29.09 16.35 -11.01
C LYS A 68 29.00 15.15 -10.08
N PHE A 69 27.79 14.80 -9.62
CA PHE A 69 27.58 13.72 -8.64
C PHE A 69 27.20 12.38 -9.29
N GLY A 70 27.01 12.35 -10.62
CA GLY A 70 26.60 11.15 -11.36
C GLY A 70 25.20 10.68 -10.97
N VAL A 71 24.28 11.61 -10.70
CA VAL A 71 22.89 11.31 -10.31
C VAL A 71 21.97 11.73 -11.45
N PRO A 72 21.03 10.89 -11.92
CA PRO A 72 20.07 11.28 -12.94
C PRO A 72 19.27 12.52 -12.53
N ARG A 73 19.11 13.46 -13.47
CA ARG A 73 18.37 14.71 -13.26
C ARG A 73 16.97 14.45 -12.68
N GLY A 74 16.25 13.46 -13.19
CA GLY A 74 14.91 13.11 -12.71
C GLY A 74 14.89 12.70 -11.23
N THR A 75 15.89 11.93 -10.80
CA THR A 75 16.07 11.56 -9.40
C THR A 75 16.35 12.79 -8.55
N LEU A 76 17.27 13.65 -8.96
CA LEU A 76 17.62 14.85 -8.20
C LEU A 76 16.43 15.81 -8.04
N VAL A 77 15.64 16.02 -9.11
CA VAL A 77 14.42 16.85 -9.07
C VAL A 77 13.36 16.25 -8.15
N SER A 78 13.13 14.93 -8.22
CA SER A 78 12.17 14.25 -7.34
C SER A 78 12.56 14.42 -5.87
N TRP A 79 13.84 14.29 -5.56
CA TRP A 79 14.36 14.49 -4.22
C TRP A 79 14.21 15.93 -3.74
N LEU A 80 14.56 16.92 -4.57
CA LEU A 80 14.38 18.34 -4.24
C LEU A 80 12.92 18.67 -3.90
N LYS A 81 11.97 18.15 -4.68
CA LYS A 81 10.54 18.33 -4.42
C LYS A 81 10.11 17.71 -3.09
N ARG A 82 10.54 16.47 -2.82
CA ARG A 82 10.24 15.78 -1.55
C ARG A 82 10.78 16.54 -0.35
N THR A 83 12.03 17.00 -0.40
CA THR A 83 12.63 17.76 0.72
C THR A 83 11.93 19.10 0.95
N THR A 84 11.45 19.77 -0.10
CA THR A 84 10.62 20.98 0.06
C THR A 84 9.30 20.66 0.75
N MET A 85 8.60 19.60 0.34
CA MET A 85 7.35 19.18 0.99
C MET A 85 7.56 18.80 2.45
N GLU A 86 8.61 18.04 2.78
CA GLU A 86 8.95 17.69 4.17
C GLU A 86 9.24 18.92 5.04
N GLN A 87 9.86 19.97 4.47
CA GLN A 87 10.07 21.24 5.19
C GLN A 87 8.77 22.02 5.36
N THR A 88 7.91 22.03 4.35
CA THR A 88 6.58 22.63 4.45
C THR A 88 5.72 21.89 5.46
N GLU A 89 5.73 20.55 5.49
CA GLU A 89 5.00 19.73 6.46
C GLU A 89 5.50 19.94 7.91
N LYS A 90 6.79 20.18 8.12
CA LYS A 90 7.35 20.51 9.44
C LYS A 90 6.94 21.89 9.93
N ASN A 91 6.75 22.84 9.01
CA ASN A 91 6.44 24.23 9.33
C ASN A 91 4.94 24.55 9.25
N ALA A 92 4.16 23.74 8.56
CA ALA A 92 2.70 23.85 8.49
C ALA A 92 2.07 23.11 9.68
N LEU A 93 0.96 23.65 10.18
CA LEU A 93 0.06 22.91 11.08
C LEU A 93 -0.33 21.57 10.42
N PRO A 94 -0.44 20.48 11.19
CA PRO A 94 -0.38 19.12 10.68
C PRO A 94 -1.65 18.76 9.91
N THR A 95 -1.73 19.05 8.61
CA THR A 95 -2.83 18.51 7.79
C THR A 95 -2.39 18.15 6.39
N LEU A 96 -1.61 17.07 6.29
CA LEU A 96 -1.72 16.11 5.19
C LEU A 96 -1.47 14.69 5.73
N VAL A 97 -2.40 14.19 6.55
CA VAL A 97 -2.38 12.76 6.90
C VAL A 97 -2.67 11.99 5.61
N ARG A 98 -1.63 11.36 5.05
CA ARG A 98 -1.78 10.43 3.93
C ARG A 98 -2.45 9.16 4.47
N GLY A 99 -3.77 9.09 4.38
CA GLY A 99 -4.59 8.02 4.94
C GLY A 99 -6.06 8.43 5.06
N LYS A 100 -6.89 7.57 5.67
CA LYS A 100 -8.27 7.95 5.99
C LYS A 100 -8.24 9.01 7.08
N LYS A 101 -8.98 10.09 6.90
CA LYS A 101 -9.15 11.12 7.93
C LYS A 101 -9.85 10.49 9.13
N LYS A 102 -9.34 10.75 10.34
CA LYS A 102 -10.03 10.38 11.57
C LYS A 102 -11.32 11.22 11.64
N VAL A 103 -12.47 10.57 11.73
CA VAL A 103 -13.79 11.24 11.72
C VAL A 103 -14.21 11.63 13.14
N PHE A 104 -13.93 10.79 14.14
CA PHE A 104 -14.32 11.01 15.53
C PHE A 104 -13.18 11.57 16.39
N THR A 105 -13.55 12.39 17.38
CA THR A 105 -12.66 12.78 18.49
C THR A 105 -12.51 11.62 19.48
N SER A 106 -11.47 11.65 20.33
CA SER A 106 -11.24 10.56 21.30
C SER A 106 -12.41 10.38 22.26
N GLU A 107 -13.05 11.46 22.66
CA GLU A 107 -14.22 11.46 23.55
C GLU A 107 -15.46 10.89 22.86
N ALA A 108 -15.67 11.23 21.58
CA ALA A 108 -16.77 10.65 20.80
C ALA A 108 -16.60 9.14 20.60
N GLU A 109 -15.36 8.65 20.44
CA GLU A 109 -15.06 7.22 20.33
C GLU A 109 -15.38 6.46 21.63
N SER A 110 -15.08 7.03 22.80
CA SER A 110 -15.42 6.38 24.08
C SER A 110 -16.92 6.30 24.30
N ILE A 111 -17.66 7.36 23.98
CA ILE A 111 -19.13 7.39 24.08
C ILE A 111 -19.74 6.33 23.15
N LEU A 112 -19.23 6.22 21.92
CA LEU A 112 -19.73 5.23 20.95
C LEU A 112 -19.47 3.79 21.43
N MET A 113 -18.30 3.52 22.03
CA MET A 113 -17.99 2.20 22.59
C MET A 113 -18.90 1.85 23.76
N GLU A 114 -19.12 2.79 24.69
CA GLU A 114 -20.00 2.58 25.85
C GLU A 114 -21.42 2.25 25.40
N TYR A 115 -21.95 2.99 24.43
CA TYR A 115 -23.27 2.74 23.84
C TYR A 115 -23.37 1.35 23.19
N VAL A 116 -22.35 0.94 22.44
CA VAL A 116 -22.34 -0.40 21.81
C VAL A 116 -22.32 -1.52 22.84
N GLN A 117 -21.58 -1.35 23.94
CA GLN A 117 -21.55 -2.31 25.04
C GLN A 117 -22.92 -2.44 25.72
N THR A 118 -23.56 -1.30 26.03
CA THR A 118 -24.91 -1.32 26.61
C THR A 118 -25.92 -2.02 25.69
N CYS A 119 -25.89 -1.75 24.39
CA CYS A 119 -26.76 -2.43 23.44
C CYS A 119 -26.46 -3.93 23.32
N ASN A 120 -25.19 -4.32 23.39
CA ASN A 120 -24.79 -5.73 23.34
C ASN A 120 -25.35 -6.52 24.51
N ASP A 121 -25.28 -5.94 25.71
CA ASP A 121 -25.75 -6.58 26.94
C ASP A 121 -27.28 -6.66 26.99
N MET A 122 -27.99 -5.63 26.50
CA MET A 122 -29.45 -5.60 26.46
C MET A 122 -30.06 -6.55 25.42
N TYR A 123 -29.45 -6.69 24.24
CA TYR A 123 -30.05 -7.39 23.10
C TYR A 123 -29.41 -8.75 22.78
N TYR A 124 -28.60 -9.30 23.69
CA TYR A 124 -27.87 -10.58 23.51
C TYR A 124 -26.96 -10.60 22.27
N GLY A 125 -26.40 -9.44 21.89
CA GLY A 125 -25.50 -9.32 20.76
C GLY A 125 -25.93 -8.30 19.69
N VAL A 126 -25.00 -7.44 19.26
CA VAL A 126 -25.20 -6.53 18.13
C VAL A 126 -24.59 -7.12 16.86
N SER A 127 -25.34 -7.16 15.76
CA SER A 127 -24.81 -7.65 14.48
C SER A 127 -23.91 -6.60 13.80
N ALA A 128 -22.94 -7.07 13.01
CA ALA A 128 -22.09 -6.19 12.20
C ALA A 128 -22.85 -5.33 11.17
N LYS A 129 -24.11 -5.66 10.86
CA LYS A 129 -24.96 -4.84 9.99
C LYS A 129 -25.50 -3.61 10.74
N GLN A 130 -25.92 -3.79 11.99
CA GLN A 130 -26.41 -2.70 12.83
C GLN A 130 -25.28 -1.72 13.22
N LEU A 131 -24.08 -2.25 13.54
CA LEU A 131 -22.91 -1.41 13.85
C LEU A 131 -22.50 -0.49 12.68
N ARG A 132 -22.69 -0.93 11.44
CA ARG A 132 -22.39 -0.12 10.24
C ARG A 132 -23.42 0.97 9.95
N ILE A 133 -24.59 0.92 10.56
CA ILE A 133 -25.60 1.98 10.44
C ILE A 133 -25.33 3.10 11.45
N LEU A 134 -24.70 2.76 12.59
CA LEU A 134 -24.38 3.70 13.66
C LEU A 134 -23.12 4.55 13.40
N ALA A 135 -22.26 4.12 12.45
CA ALA A 135 -20.95 4.72 12.16
C ALA A 135 -20.88 5.26 10.73
#